data_AF-A0A1B7I900-F1
#
_entry.id   AF-A0A1B7I900-F1
#
_cell.length_a   1.000
_cell.length_b   1.000
_cell.length_c   1.000
_cell.angle_alpha   90.00
_cell.angle_beta   90.00
_cell.angle_gamma   90.00
#
_symmetry.space_group_name_H-M   'P 1'
#
loop_
_entity.id
_entity.type
_entity.pdbx_description
1 polymer ?
#
loop_
_entity_poly.entity_id
_entity_poly.type
_entity_poly.pdbx_seq_one_letter_code
_entity_poly.pdbx_strand_id
1 'polypeptide(L)' 'MVPVDDAEFGQRPVAVVETNAECDFNEIAAWLDGKLPRFQRPVRWIALPQELKQGGIKISRHRLMEWAAGA' A
#
# COMPACT_ATOMS: atom_id res chain seq x y z
N MET A 1 3.40 -3.37 0.85
CA MET A 1 2.15 -4.03 0.42
C MET A 1 1.53 -4.74 1.60
N VAL A 2 0.25 -4.48 1.85
CA VAL A 2 -0.56 -5.12 2.89
C VAL A 2 -1.82 -5.70 2.24
N PRO A 3 -2.24 -6.92 2.61
CA PRO A 3 -3.54 -7.42 2.23
C PRO A 3 -4.61 -6.69 3.05
N VAL A 4 -5.68 -6.26 2.39
CA VAL A 4 -6.88 -5.72 3.03
C VAL A 4 -8.05 -6.58 2.63
N ASP A 5 -8.93 -6.91 3.58
CA ASP A 5 -10.10 -7.73 3.30
C ASP A 5 -11.03 -7.02 2.31
N ASP A 6 -11.56 -7.81 1.39
CA ASP A 6 -12.47 -7.36 0.34
C ASP A 6 -13.62 -8.37 0.24
N ALA A 7 -14.85 -7.88 0.30
CA ALA A 7 -16.03 -8.75 0.36
C ALA A 7 -16.25 -9.59 -0.91
N GLU A 8 -15.73 -9.15 -2.05
CA GLU A 8 -15.90 -9.82 -3.34
C GLU A 8 -14.71 -10.72 -3.68
N PHE A 9 -13.50 -10.32 -3.29
CA PHE A 9 -12.25 -11.00 -3.68
C PHE A 9 -11.47 -11.63 -2.53
N GLY A 10 -11.99 -11.61 -1.30
CA GLY A 10 -11.34 -12.13 -0.10
C GLY A 10 -10.30 -11.15 0.43
N GLN A 11 -9.15 -11.04 -0.26
CA GLN A 11 -8.10 -10.08 0.09
C GLN A 11 -7.53 -9.41 -1.15
N ARG A 12 -7.33 -8.10 -1.07
CA ARG A 12 -6.72 -7.33 -2.15
C ARG A 12 -5.48 -6.57 -1.70
N PRO A 13 -4.46 -6.48 -2.57
CA PRO A 13 -3.22 -5.81 -2.24
C PRO A 13 -3.39 -4.29 -2.19
N VAL A 14 -3.00 -3.69 -1.06
CA VAL A 14 -2.88 -2.24 -0.90
C VAL A 14 -1.40 -1.87 -0.74
N ALA A 15 -0.95 -0.89 -1.53
CA ALA A 15 0.39 -0.35 -1.43
C ALA A 15 0.39 0.87 -0.52
N VAL A 16 1.17 0.80 0.56
CA VAL A 16 1.50 1.96 1.39
C VAL A 16 2.88 2.43 0.97
N VAL A 17 2.97 3.68 0.53
CA VAL A 17 4.15 4.24 -0.14
C VAL A 17 4.58 5.52 0.54
N GLU A 18 5.87 5.65 0.78
CA GLU A 18 6.51 6.91 1.14
C GLU A 18 7.22 7.46 -0.10
N THR A 19 6.97 8.72 -0.44
CA THR A 19 7.59 9.39 -1.58
C THR A 19 8.34 10.63 -1.11
N ASN A 20 9.52 10.87 -1.67
CA ASN A 20 10.35 12.04 -1.35
C ASN A 20 9.88 13.32 -2.08
N ALA A 21 8.96 13.17 -3.04
CA ALA A 21 8.36 14.24 -3.82
C ALA A 21 6.84 14.04 -3.87
N GLU A 22 6.11 15.07 -4.26
CA GLU A 22 4.72 14.92 -4.71
C GLU A 22 4.73 13.97 -5.91
N CYS A 23 4.17 12.79 -5.71
CA CYS A 23 4.15 11.73 -6.71
C CYS A 23 2.69 11.30 -6.87
N ASP A 24 2.20 11.32 -8.10
CA ASP A 24 0.87 10.81 -8.39
C ASP A 24 0.93 9.27 -8.45
N PHE A 25 0.17 8.62 -7.58
CA PHE A 25 0.07 7.17 -7.57
C PHE A 25 -0.48 6.58 -8.87
N ASN A 26 -1.22 7.37 -9.67
CA ASN A 26 -1.65 6.95 -11.00
C ASN A 26 -0.47 6.75 -11.95
N GLU A 27 0.57 7.58 -11.86
CA GLU A 27 1.78 7.42 -12.66
C GLU A 27 2.52 6.13 -12.30
N ILE A 28 2.57 5.80 -11.01
CA ILE A 28 3.14 4.53 -10.53
C ILE A 28 2.31 3.34 -11.06
N ALA A 29 0.99 3.41 -10.95
CA ALA A 29 0.09 2.36 -11.42
C ALA A 29 0.20 2.14 -12.93
N ALA A 30 0.29 3.22 -13.71
CA ALA A 30 0.51 3.17 -15.15
C ALA A 30 1.89 2.59 -15.49
N TRP A 31 2.93 2.98 -14.77
CA TRP A 31 4.27 2.43 -14.98
C TRP A 31 4.34 0.91 -14.73
N LEU A 32 3.54 0.41 -13.78
CA LEU A 32 3.40 -1.02 -13.49
C LEU A 32 2.58 -1.79 -14.53
N ASP A 33 1.79 -1.11 -15.36
CA ASP A 33 1.09 -1.74 -16.48
C ASP A 33 2.12 -2.35 -17.45
N GLY A 34 1.89 -3.60 -17.85
CA GLY A 34 2.83 -4.39 -18.65
C GLY A 34 4.07 -4.89 -17.92
N LYS A 35 4.33 -4.50 -16.65
CA LYS A 35 5.46 -5.02 -15.84
C LYS A 35 5.02 -6.05 -14.82
N LEU A 36 3.82 -5.90 -14.26
CA LEU A 36 3.25 -6.83 -13.30
C LEU A 36 1.93 -7.41 -13.82
N PRO A 37 1.68 -8.72 -13.59
CA PRO A 37 0.36 -9.30 -13.79
C PRO A 37 -0.69 -8.55 -12.96
N ARG A 38 -1.92 -8.44 -13.49
CA ARG A 38 -2.99 -7.64 -12.86
C ARG A 38 -3.25 -7.99 -11.39
N PHE A 39 -3.14 -9.27 -11.02
CA PHE A 39 -3.38 -9.76 -9.66
C PHE A 39 -2.27 -9.41 -8.66
N GLN A 40 -1.08 -9.01 -9.12
CA GLN A 40 0.02 -8.54 -8.26
C GLN A 40 0.02 -7.02 -8.09
N ARG A 41 -0.79 -6.31 -8.87
CA ARG A 41 -0.85 -4.86 -8.81
C ARG A 41 -1.69 -4.41 -7.62
N PRO A 42 -1.25 -3.37 -6.89
CA PRO A 42 -2.05 -2.78 -5.85
C PRO A 42 -3.36 -2.25 -6.43
N VAL A 43 -4.45 -2.46 -5.70
CA VAL A 43 -5.77 -1.95 -6.09
C VAL A 43 -6.05 -0.58 -5.46
N ARG A 44 -5.27 -0.24 -4.42
CA ARG A 44 -5.30 1.04 -3.73
C ARG A 44 -3.87 1.43 -3.33
N TRP A 45 -3.60 2.73 -3.40
CA TRP A 45 -2.35 3.35 -3.02
C TRP A 45 -2.62 4.34 -1.90
N ILE A 46 -1.80 4.30 -0.85
CA ILE A 46 -1.95 5.19 0.31
C ILE A 46 -0.58 5.72 0.70
N ALA A 47 -0.51 7.02 1.01
CA ALA A 47 0.71 7.60 1.56
C ALA A 47 1.01 6.99 2.94
N LEU A 48 2.30 6.73 3.22
CA LEU A 48 2.72 6.22 4.52
C LEU A 48 2.45 7.25 5.62
N PRO A 49 1.55 6.97 6.58
CA PRO A 49 1.25 7.90 7.65
C PRO A 49 2.44 8.02 8.60
N GLN A 50 2.70 9.25 9.09
CA GLN A 50 3.86 9.52 9.95
C GLN A 50 3.80 8.81 11.30
N GLU A 51 2.60 8.54 11.83
CA GLU A 51 2.41 7.81 13.09
C GLU A 51 3.00 6.40 13.06
N LEU A 52 2.99 5.73 11.90
CA LEU A 52 3.56 4.40 11.73
C LEU A 52 5.09 4.40 11.65
N LYS A 53 5.72 5.58 11.50
CA LYS A 53 7.17 5.75 11.55
C LYS A 53 7.70 5.97 12.97
N GLN A 54 6.83 6.14 13.95
CA GLN A 54 7.21 6.37 15.35
C GLN A 54 7.53 5.04 16.04
N GLY A 55 8.81 4.63 16.03
CA GLY A 55 9.23 3.40 16.71
C GLY A 55 10.58 2.81 16.31
N GLY A 56 11.29 3.38 15.33
CA GLY A 56 12.64 2.96 14.94
C GLY A 56 12.82 2.92 13.42
N ILE A 57 13.99 2.45 12.96
CA ILE A 57 14.38 2.38 11.54
C ILE A 57 13.48 1.43 10.73
N LYS A 58 12.77 0.49 11.39
CA LYS A 58 11.97 -0.55 10.74
C LYS A 58 10.48 -0.42 11.07
N ILE A 59 9.66 -0.25 10.03
CA ILE A 59 8.19 -0.23 10.14
C ILE A 59 7.68 -1.63 10.48
N SER A 60 6.84 -1.73 11.52
CA SER A 60 6.18 -2.99 11.88
C SER A 60 5.11 -3.35 10.86
N ARG A 61 5.26 -4.50 10.20
CA ARG A 61 4.28 -5.01 9.24
C ARG A 61 2.92 -5.29 9.90
N HIS A 62 2.94 -5.74 11.16
CA HIS A 62 1.71 -5.99 11.93
C HIS A 62 0.92 -4.70 12.14
N ARG A 63 1.58 -3.63 12.63
CA ARG A 63 0.93 -2.31 12.81
C ARG A 63 0.41 -1.73 11.51
N LEU A 64 1.15 -1.93 10.41
CA LEU A 64 0.72 -1.48 9.08
C LEU A 64 -0.54 -2.20 8.60
N MET A 65 -0.67 -3.50 8.89
CA MET A 65 -1.88 -4.27 8.57
C MET A 65 -3.06 -3.86 9.45
N GLU A 66 -2.85 -3.69 10.76
CA GLU A 66 -3.89 -3.20 11.68
C GLU A 66 -4.42 -1.82 11.28
N TRP A 67 -3.51 -0.90 10.97
CA TRP A 67 -3.88 0.42 10.47
C TRP A 67 -4.64 0.34 9.14
N ALA A 68 -4.17 -0.47 8.18
CA ALA A 68 -4.83 -0.59 6.88
C ALA A 68 -6.21 -1.28 6.96
N ALA A 69 -6.46 -2.09 7.99
CA ALA A 69 -7.76 -2.70 8.24
C ALA A 69 -8.76 -1.75 8.92
N GLY A 70 -8.29 -0.68 9.57
CA GLY A 70 -9.11 0.31 10.26
C GLY A 70 -9.23 1.68 9.57
N ALA A 71 -8.56 1.88 8.42
CA ALA A 71 -8.47 3.15 7.67
C ALA A 71 -9.37 3.20 6.41
#